data_AF-A0A6C8YXM1-F1
#
_entry.id   AF-A0A6C8YXM1-F1
#
_cell.length_a   1.000
_cell.length_b   1.000
_cell.length_c   1.000
_cell.angle_alpha   90.00
_cell.angle_beta   90.00
_cell.angle_gamma   90.00
#
_symmetry.space_group_name_H-M   'P 1'
#
loop_
_entity.id
_entity.type
_entity.pdbx_description
1 polymer ?
#
loop_
_entity_poly.entity_id
_entity_poly.type
_entity_poly.pdbx_seq_one_letter_code
_entity_poly.pdbx_strand_id
1 'polypeptide(L)'
;NALAYSRIGSFETKNWQIFLLSLWVALGLQILSNLANDYGDGIRGTDAHRLDRQTAQGTINPKTLKKLIINWALFIFGCGIGLLWLSFNSLTDFFTFLALGIIAIIAAVTYTMGKNPYGYNAKGEIAVFLFFGLVNVLGGVYLQTQFIRVMDIIAAVVIGLLCTCVLMINNMRDFDTDTRAGKNTLATTLG
;
A
#
# COMPACT_ATOMS: atom_id res chain seq x y z
N ASN A 1 1.91 -1.31 -15.37
CA ASN A 1 2.58 -0.41 -16.34
C ASN A 1 3.35 -1.15 -17.44
N ALA A 2 4.32 -2.03 -17.16
CA ALA A 2 5.00 -2.81 -18.23
C ALA A 2 4.02 -3.66 -19.08
N LEU A 3 3.03 -4.29 -18.44
CA LEU A 3 1.94 -4.99 -19.12
C LEU A 3 1.12 -4.07 -20.04
N ALA A 4 0.89 -2.81 -19.65
CA ALA A 4 0.22 -1.83 -20.50
C ALA A 4 1.10 -1.43 -21.68
N TYR A 5 2.38 -1.14 -21.44
CA TYR A 5 3.33 -0.80 -22.49
C TYR A 5 3.46 -1.91 -23.54
N SER A 6 3.54 -3.17 -23.10
CA SER A 6 3.58 -4.33 -24.00
C SER A 6 2.37 -4.46 -24.94
N ARG A 7 1.25 -3.80 -24.63
CA ARG A 7 0.02 -3.81 -25.43
C ARG A 7 -0.08 -2.62 -26.36
N ILE A 8 0.17 -1.44 -25.80
CA ILE A 8 0.04 -0.18 -26.54
C ILE A 8 1.20 -0.05 -27.55
N GLY A 9 2.34 -0.69 -27.28
CA GLY A 9 3.52 -0.72 -28.17
C GLY A 9 4.37 0.56 -28.06
N SER A 10 3.75 1.70 -27.82
CA SER A 10 4.40 2.96 -27.48
C SER A 10 3.55 3.74 -26.47
N PHE A 11 4.18 4.62 -25.70
CA PHE A 11 3.45 5.54 -24.82
C PHE A 11 3.49 6.94 -25.44
N GLU A 12 2.31 7.51 -25.64
CA GLU A 12 2.15 8.92 -25.95
C GLU A 12 2.22 9.76 -24.67
N THR A 13 2.19 11.09 -24.81
CA THR A 13 2.27 12.03 -23.69
C THR A 13 1.28 11.70 -22.58
N LYS A 14 0.03 11.38 -22.92
CA LYS A 14 -1.00 11.02 -21.95
C LYS A 14 -0.65 9.75 -21.17
N ASN A 15 -0.15 8.72 -21.85
CA ASN A 15 0.25 7.47 -21.19
C ASN A 15 1.43 7.67 -20.23
N TRP A 16 2.40 8.50 -20.62
CA TRP A 16 3.51 8.87 -19.75
C TRP A 16 3.05 9.64 -18.51
N GLN A 17 2.12 10.56 -18.66
CA GLN A 17 1.53 11.28 -17.53
C GLN A 17 0.80 10.33 -16.57
N ILE A 18 -0.03 9.42 -17.09
CA ILE A 18 -0.70 8.38 -16.29
C ILE A 18 0.33 7.49 -15.61
N PHE A 19 1.38 7.09 -16.32
CA PHE A 19 2.45 6.24 -15.79
C PHE A 19 3.15 6.90 -14.60
N LEU A 20 3.69 8.10 -14.81
CA LEU A 20 4.45 8.83 -13.79
C LEU A 20 3.58 9.17 -12.58
N LEU A 21 2.34 9.60 -12.81
CA LEU A 21 1.44 9.93 -11.71
C LEU A 21 0.97 8.67 -10.97
N SER A 22 0.73 7.55 -11.65
CA SER A 22 0.42 6.26 -11.01
C SER A 22 1.59 5.76 -10.15
N LEU A 23 2.82 5.90 -10.63
CA LEU A 23 4.03 5.57 -9.88
C LEU A 23 4.17 6.48 -8.65
N TRP A 24 3.94 7.78 -8.81
CA TRP A 24 3.99 8.73 -7.70
C TRP A 24 2.94 8.43 -6.63
N VAL A 25 1.69 8.14 -7.04
CA VAL A 25 0.62 7.76 -6.10
C VAL A 25 0.97 6.46 -5.38
N ALA A 26 1.48 5.44 -6.09
CA ALA A 26 1.88 4.17 -5.46
C ALA A 26 3.03 4.36 -4.44
N LEU A 27 4.07 5.11 -4.81
CA LEU A 27 5.16 5.44 -3.89
C LEU A 27 4.68 6.27 -2.70
N GLY A 28 3.79 7.23 -2.95
CA GLY A 28 3.19 8.07 -1.91
C GLY A 28 2.38 7.26 -0.89
N LEU A 29 1.60 6.27 -1.35
CA LEU A 29 0.88 5.34 -0.48
C LEU A 29 1.84 4.44 0.33
N GLN A 30 2.95 4.01 -0.27
CA GLN A 30 3.98 3.25 0.46
C GLN A 30 4.63 4.08 1.57
N ILE A 31 4.98 5.34 1.26
CA ILE A 31 5.49 6.30 2.24
C ILE A 31 4.45 6.52 3.35
N LEU A 32 3.17 6.69 2.99
CA LEU A 32 2.09 6.85 3.96
C LEU A 32 2.00 5.65 4.91
N SER A 33 2.02 4.42 4.37
CA SER A 33 1.97 3.18 5.17
C SER A 33 3.17 3.07 6.11
N ASN A 34 4.36 3.46 5.66
CA ASN A 34 5.57 3.44 6.49
C ASN A 34 5.51 4.48 7.62
N LEU A 35 5.10 5.71 7.32
CA LEU A 35 4.91 6.75 8.34
C LEU A 35 3.83 6.35 9.36
N ALA A 36 2.74 5.74 8.89
CA ALA A 36 1.68 5.22 9.74
C ALA A 36 2.19 4.10 10.66
N ASN A 37 3.03 3.21 10.13
CA ASN A 37 3.68 2.16 10.92
C ASN A 37 4.56 2.73 12.02
N ASP A 38 5.46 3.66 11.69
CA ASP A 38 6.34 4.31 12.67
C ASP A 38 5.57 5.01 13.79
N TYR A 39 4.45 5.64 13.43
CA TYR A 39 3.58 6.29 14.38
C TYR A 39 2.83 5.28 15.28
N GLY A 40 2.27 4.24 14.69
CA GLY A 40 1.50 3.20 15.39
C GLY A 40 2.35 2.41 16.37
N ASP A 41 3.49 1.90 15.91
CA ASP A 41 4.40 1.05 16.69
C ASP A 41 5.15 1.90 17.75
N GLY A 42 5.49 3.15 17.43
CA GLY A 42 6.10 4.10 18.37
C GLY A 42 5.19 4.49 19.54
N ILE A 43 3.89 4.69 19.32
CA ILE A 43 2.93 4.99 20.41
C ILE A 43 2.64 3.76 21.27
N ARG A 44 2.65 2.57 20.69
CA ARG A 44 2.38 1.30 21.40
C ARG A 44 3.58 0.81 22.21
N GLY A 45 4.78 1.36 21.97
CA GLY A 45 6.01 0.92 22.63
C GLY A 45 6.59 -0.37 22.04
N THR A 46 6.02 -0.89 20.95
CA THR A 46 6.50 -2.10 20.24
C THR A 46 7.94 -1.92 19.75
N ASP A 47 8.32 -0.69 19.41
CA ASP A 47 9.65 -0.36 18.91
C ASP A 47 10.62 0.16 20.00
N ALA A 48 10.32 0.02 21.29
CA ALA A 48 11.16 0.57 22.37
C ALA A 48 12.64 0.11 22.35
N HIS A 49 12.94 -1.00 21.67
CA HIS A 49 14.29 -1.57 21.50
C HIS A 49 14.79 -1.54 20.04
N ARG A 50 14.07 -0.90 19.12
CA ARG A 50 14.42 -0.83 17.69
C ARG A 50 15.15 0.47 17.37
N LEU A 51 16.46 0.37 17.16
CA LEU A 51 17.33 1.50 16.84
C LEU A 51 17.14 2.06 15.42
N ASP A 52 16.39 1.38 14.54
CA ASP A 52 16.15 1.76 13.15
C ASP A 52 14.91 2.66 12.94
N ARG A 53 14.13 2.94 14.01
CA ARG A 53 12.87 3.70 13.92
C ARG A 53 12.98 5.10 14.54
N GLN A 54 12.59 6.12 13.78
CA GLN A 54 12.72 7.54 14.18
C GLN A 54 11.85 7.93 15.39
N THR A 55 10.72 7.25 15.59
CA THR A 55 9.84 7.45 16.74
C THR A 55 10.37 6.77 18.00
N ALA A 56 10.98 5.59 17.86
CA ALA A 56 11.64 4.88 18.96
C ALA A 56 12.83 5.66 19.54
N GLN A 57 13.54 6.41 18.69
CA GLN A 57 14.65 7.28 19.11
C GLN A 57 14.18 8.61 19.74
N GLY A 58 12.87 8.89 19.80
CA GLY A 58 12.33 10.14 20.34
C GLY A 58 12.60 11.39 19.47
N THR A 59 13.08 11.20 18.23
CA THR A 59 13.53 12.29 17.36
C THR A 59 12.38 13.12 16.79
N ILE A 60 11.18 12.53 16.67
CA ILE A 60 9.99 13.20 16.13
C ILE A 60 8.83 13.11 17.12
N ASN A 61 8.25 14.28 17.46
CA ASN A 61 7.06 14.34 18.30
C ASN A 61 5.88 13.60 17.63
N PRO A 62 5.22 12.64 18.30
CA PRO A 62 4.09 11.90 17.74
C PRO A 62 2.97 12.80 17.19
N LYS A 63 2.66 13.92 17.85
CA LYS A 63 1.63 14.85 17.36
C LYS A 63 2.01 15.47 16.01
N THR A 64 3.30 15.75 15.80
CA THR A 64 3.82 16.27 14.53
C THR A 64 3.76 15.20 13.44
N LEU A 65 4.18 13.96 13.75
CA LEU A 65 4.12 12.85 12.80
C LEU A 65 2.67 12.55 12.37
N LYS A 66 1.71 12.58 13.31
CA LYS A 66 0.29 12.42 12.99
C LYS A 66 -0.22 13.49 12.01
N LYS A 67 0.16 14.76 12.20
CA LYS A 67 -0.19 15.84 11.28
C LYS A 67 0.43 15.63 9.90
N LEU A 68 1.69 15.19 9.85
CA LEU A 68 2.37 14.85 8.60
C LEU A 68 1.64 13.74 7.85
N ILE A 69 1.26 12.66 8.53
CA ILE A 69 0.48 11.55 7.95
C ILE A 69 -0.83 12.04 7.35
N ILE A 70 -1.58 12.88 8.07
CA ILE A 70 -2.87 13.42 7.58
C ILE A 70 -2.65 14.29 6.33
N ASN A 71 -1.71 15.23 6.38
CA ASN A 71 -1.42 16.12 5.26
C ASN A 71 -0.92 15.34 4.03
N TRP A 72 -0.07 14.33 4.25
CA TRP A 72 0.42 13.46 3.20
C TRP A 72 -0.69 12.60 2.58
N ALA A 73 -1.59 12.04 3.40
CA ALA A 73 -2.75 11.30 2.92
C ALA A 73 -3.67 12.18 2.05
N LEU A 74 -3.94 13.42 2.47
CA LEU A 74 -4.75 14.38 1.70
C LEU A 74 -4.07 14.76 0.38
N PHE A 75 -2.75 14.98 0.40
CA PHE A 75 -1.98 15.29 -0.81
C PHE A 75 -2.02 14.13 -1.82
N ILE A 76 -1.73 12.91 -1.37
CA ILE A 76 -1.77 11.71 -2.23
C ILE A 76 -3.19 11.42 -2.71
N PHE A 77 -4.22 11.67 -1.90
CA PHE A 77 -5.61 11.59 -2.34
C PHE A 77 -5.91 12.56 -3.48
N GLY A 78 -5.44 13.82 -3.39
CA GLY A 78 -5.54 14.80 -4.46
C GLY A 78 -4.81 14.37 -5.74
N CYS A 79 -3.58 13.84 -5.63
CA CYS A 79 -2.87 13.24 -6.76
C CYS A 79 -3.63 12.06 -7.39
N GLY A 80 -4.27 11.23 -6.55
CA GLY A 80 -5.14 10.14 -6.98
C GLY A 80 -6.31 10.64 -7.80
N ILE A 81 -7.04 11.66 -7.34
CA ILE A 81 -8.13 12.29 -8.11
C ILE A 81 -7.63 12.78 -9.48
N GLY A 82 -6.48 13.45 -9.51
CA GLY A 82 -5.86 13.89 -10.77
C GLY A 82 -5.52 12.74 -11.72
N LEU A 83 -5.02 11.63 -11.19
CA LEU A 83 -4.74 10.41 -11.96
C LEU A 83 -6.02 9.83 -12.56
N LEU A 84 -7.09 9.71 -11.77
CA LEU A 84 -8.36 9.18 -12.25
C LEU A 84 -8.98 10.08 -13.32
N TRP A 85 -8.91 11.40 -13.13
CA TRP A 85 -9.40 12.37 -14.10
C TRP A 85 -8.64 12.29 -15.43
N LEU A 86 -7.32 12.09 -15.37
CA LEU A 86 -6.51 11.90 -16.57
C LEU A 86 -6.81 10.56 -17.26
N SER A 87 -7.06 9.51 -16.48
CA SER A 87 -7.19 8.15 -17.00
C SER A 87 -8.58 7.85 -17.58
N PHE A 88 -9.63 8.42 -17.00
CA PHE A 88 -11.02 8.05 -17.30
C PHE A 88 -11.83 9.19 -17.91
N ASN A 89 -12.62 8.86 -18.93
CA ASN A 89 -13.69 9.72 -19.44
C ASN A 89 -15.08 9.29 -18.91
N SER A 90 -15.17 8.09 -18.33
CA SER A 90 -16.39 7.50 -17.77
C SER A 90 -16.50 7.84 -16.29
N LEU A 91 -17.64 8.41 -15.88
CA LEU A 91 -17.91 8.69 -14.47
C LEU A 91 -18.01 7.40 -13.65
N THR A 92 -18.50 6.31 -14.23
CA THR A 92 -18.63 5.02 -13.55
C THR A 92 -17.25 4.47 -13.17
N ASP A 93 -16.30 4.46 -14.11
CA ASP A 93 -14.93 4.01 -13.84
C ASP A 93 -14.23 4.94 -12.84
N PHE A 94 -14.42 6.25 -13.01
CA PHE A 94 -13.87 7.25 -12.08
C PHE A 94 -14.32 7.01 -10.64
N PHE A 95 -15.63 6.89 -10.38
CA PHE A 95 -16.13 6.69 -9.02
C PHE A 95 -15.79 5.31 -8.46
N THR A 96 -15.75 4.28 -9.30
CA THR A 96 -15.32 2.93 -8.89
C THR A 96 -13.88 2.95 -8.40
N PHE A 97 -12.98 3.54 -9.18
CA PHE A 97 -11.57 3.66 -8.80
C PHE A 97 -11.33 4.64 -7.66
N LEU A 98 -12.17 5.68 -7.53
CA LEU A 98 -12.12 6.60 -6.40
C LEU A 98 -12.44 5.86 -5.10
N ALA A 99 -13.49 5.03 -5.10
CA ALA A 99 -13.84 4.20 -3.95
C ALA A 99 -12.70 3.23 -3.61
N LEU A 100 -12.12 2.55 -4.61
CA LEU A 100 -10.94 1.69 -4.41
C LEU A 100 -9.74 2.46 -3.84
N GLY A 101 -9.48 3.68 -4.31
CA GLY A 101 -8.41 4.54 -3.79
C GLY A 101 -8.62 4.95 -2.34
N ILE A 102 -9.85 5.30 -1.96
CA ILE A 102 -10.21 5.59 -0.56
C ILE A 102 -9.99 4.36 0.32
N ILE A 103 -10.45 3.19 -0.14
CA ILE A 103 -10.25 1.92 0.56
C ILE A 103 -8.75 1.62 0.72
N ALA A 104 -7.93 1.87 -0.30
CA ALA A 104 -6.48 1.67 -0.24
C ALA A 104 -5.80 2.60 0.78
N ILE A 105 -6.19 3.88 0.86
CA ILE A 105 -5.67 4.81 1.88
C ILE A 105 -6.07 4.35 3.28
N ILE A 106 -7.34 3.99 3.48
CA ILE A 106 -7.84 3.47 4.76
C ILE A 106 -7.04 2.21 5.13
N ALA A 107 -6.85 1.28 4.19
CA ALA A 107 -6.10 0.06 4.42
C ALA A 107 -4.64 0.35 4.79
N ALA A 108 -3.96 1.26 4.11
CA ALA A 108 -2.58 1.65 4.41
C ALA A 108 -2.42 2.22 5.82
N VAL A 109 -3.37 3.04 6.28
CA VAL A 109 -3.33 3.63 7.64
C VAL A 109 -3.73 2.61 8.69
N THR A 110 -4.84 1.89 8.48
CA THR A 110 -5.38 0.93 9.47
C THR A 110 -4.61 -0.38 9.54
N TYR A 111 -3.63 -0.59 8.65
CA TYR A 111 -2.71 -1.72 8.72
C TYR A 111 -1.98 -1.76 10.07
N THR A 112 -1.60 -0.58 10.58
CA THR A 112 -0.72 -0.41 11.76
C THR A 112 -1.25 0.61 12.75
N MET A 113 -2.04 1.59 12.32
CA MET A 113 -2.66 2.59 13.20
C MET A 113 -4.10 2.22 13.59
N GLY A 114 -4.44 2.43 14.86
CA GLY A 114 -5.81 2.29 15.38
C GLY A 114 -5.89 1.39 16.60
N LYS A 115 -7.13 1.13 17.07
CA LYS A 115 -7.37 0.26 18.22
C LYS A 115 -7.10 -1.21 17.89
N ASN A 116 -7.39 -1.65 16.66
CA ASN A 116 -7.18 -3.02 16.21
C ASN A 116 -6.60 -3.10 14.78
N PRO A 117 -5.30 -2.82 14.60
CA PRO A 117 -4.65 -2.88 13.30
C PRO A 117 -4.72 -4.30 12.74
N TYR A 118 -5.19 -4.44 11.50
CA TYR A 118 -5.41 -5.78 10.95
C TYR A 118 -4.09 -6.49 10.58
N GLY A 119 -2.98 -5.76 10.44
CA GLY A 119 -1.64 -6.34 10.32
C GLY A 119 -1.22 -7.16 11.55
N TYR A 120 -1.85 -6.91 12.71
CA TYR A 120 -1.62 -7.64 13.97
C TYR A 120 -2.56 -8.83 14.17
N ASN A 121 -3.38 -9.17 13.16
CA ASN A 121 -4.42 -10.21 13.24
C ASN A 121 -4.26 -11.27 12.14
N ALA A 122 -3.03 -11.56 11.71
CA ALA A 122 -2.71 -12.53 10.64
C ALA A 122 -3.44 -12.28 9.31
N LYS A 123 -3.83 -11.02 9.05
CA LYS A 123 -4.50 -10.59 7.80
C LYS A 123 -3.56 -9.83 6.85
N GLY A 124 -2.30 -9.64 7.24
CA GLY A 124 -1.35 -8.84 6.48
C GLY A 124 -1.05 -9.42 5.11
N GLU A 125 -0.86 -10.73 5.03
CA GLU A 125 -0.55 -11.47 3.81
C GLU A 125 -1.69 -11.40 2.78
N ILE A 126 -2.94 -11.48 3.25
CA ILE A 126 -4.14 -11.31 2.41
C ILE A 126 -4.22 -9.87 1.90
N ALA A 127 -4.00 -8.89 2.78
CA ALA A 127 -4.03 -7.49 2.38
C ALA A 127 -2.94 -7.17 1.36
N VAL A 128 -1.71 -7.67 1.56
CA VAL A 128 -0.61 -7.50 0.60
C VAL A 128 -0.99 -8.13 -0.75
N PHE A 129 -1.51 -9.35 -0.75
CA PHE A 129 -1.96 -10.00 -1.98
C PHE A 129 -3.02 -9.17 -2.73
N LEU A 130 -4.03 -8.68 -2.02
CA LEU A 130 -5.12 -7.89 -2.61
C LEU A 130 -4.64 -6.53 -3.13
N PHE A 131 -3.93 -5.75 -2.30
CA PHE A 131 -3.58 -4.38 -2.66
C PHE A 131 -2.34 -4.29 -3.56
N PHE A 132 -1.27 -5.03 -3.27
CA PHE A 132 -0.03 -4.99 -4.05
C PHE A 132 -0.08 -5.89 -5.28
N GLY A 133 -0.79 -7.02 -5.19
CA GLY A 133 -1.04 -7.90 -6.33
C GLY A 133 -2.19 -7.38 -7.17
N LEU A 134 -3.42 -7.68 -6.76
CA LEU A 134 -4.61 -7.47 -7.60
C LEU A 134 -4.86 -5.99 -7.93
N VAL A 135 -5.06 -5.14 -6.91
CA VAL A 135 -5.46 -3.74 -7.12
C VAL A 135 -4.36 -2.96 -7.85
N ASN A 136 -3.11 -3.05 -7.40
CA ASN A 136 -2.02 -2.30 -8.01
C ASN A 136 -1.69 -2.76 -9.43
N VAL A 137 -1.56 -4.08 -9.68
CA VAL A 137 -1.21 -4.59 -11.01
C VAL A 137 -2.36 -4.39 -11.99
N LEU A 138 -3.58 -4.82 -11.64
CA LEU A 138 -4.74 -4.68 -12.53
C LEU A 138 -5.14 -3.22 -12.70
N GLY A 139 -5.14 -2.44 -11.62
CA GLY A 139 -5.44 -1.02 -11.68
C GLY A 139 -4.45 -0.26 -12.55
N GLY A 140 -3.14 -0.54 -12.43
CA GLY A 140 -2.13 0.07 -13.29
C GLY A 140 -2.27 -0.31 -14.77
N VAL A 141 -2.79 -1.49 -15.10
CA VAL A 141 -3.10 -1.87 -16.49
C VAL A 141 -4.37 -1.17 -16.96
N TYR A 142 -5.42 -1.17 -16.14
CA TYR A 142 -6.73 -0.62 -16.49
C TYR A 142 -6.67 0.91 -16.65
N LEU A 143 -5.95 1.63 -15.79
CA LEU A 143 -5.76 3.09 -15.93
C LEU A 143 -5.20 3.48 -17.31
N GLN A 144 -4.34 2.64 -17.89
CA GLN A 144 -3.70 2.89 -19.18
C GLN A 144 -4.51 2.36 -20.37
N THR A 145 -5.14 1.20 -20.23
CA THR A 145 -5.70 0.45 -21.37
C THR A 145 -7.21 0.30 -21.33
N GLN A 146 -7.84 0.62 -20.20
CA GLN A 146 -9.28 0.47 -19.96
C GLN A 146 -9.78 -0.96 -20.16
N PHE A 147 -8.87 -1.94 -20.09
CA PHE A 147 -9.18 -3.34 -20.39
C PHE A 147 -8.26 -4.31 -19.65
N ILE A 148 -8.84 -5.34 -19.03
CA ILE A 148 -8.12 -6.39 -18.30
C ILE A 148 -8.25 -7.70 -19.07
N ARG A 149 -7.11 -8.36 -19.33
CA ARG A 149 -7.05 -9.72 -19.89
C ARG A 149 -6.82 -10.73 -18.77
N VAL A 150 -7.17 -11.99 -19.03
CA VAL A 150 -6.86 -13.12 -18.15
C VAL A 150 -5.37 -13.17 -17.79
N MET A 151 -4.50 -12.87 -18.74
CA MET A 151 -3.05 -12.83 -18.50
C MET A 151 -2.63 -11.74 -17.49
N ASP A 152 -3.36 -10.63 -17.37
CA ASP A 152 -3.09 -9.63 -16.30
C ASP A 152 -3.46 -10.18 -14.94
N ILE A 153 -4.55 -10.93 -14.86
CA ILE A 153 -5.01 -11.55 -13.61
C ILE A 153 -3.97 -12.56 -13.15
N ILE A 154 -3.47 -13.40 -14.05
CA ILE A 154 -2.39 -14.35 -13.75
C ILE A 154 -1.14 -13.59 -13.26
N ALA A 155 -0.72 -12.54 -13.97
CA ALA A 155 0.42 -11.74 -13.56
C ALA A 155 0.21 -11.07 -12.19
N ALA A 156 -0.98 -10.52 -11.93
CA ALA A 156 -1.34 -9.91 -10.66
C ALA A 156 -1.31 -10.91 -9.50
N VAL A 157 -1.80 -12.14 -9.72
CA VAL A 157 -1.73 -13.23 -8.73
C VAL A 157 -0.29 -13.59 -8.44
N VAL A 158 0.55 -13.78 -9.47
CA VAL A 158 1.98 -14.12 -9.29
C VAL A 158 2.71 -13.03 -8.50
N ILE A 159 2.54 -11.76 -8.89
CA ILE A 159 3.16 -10.63 -8.17
C ILE A 159 2.63 -10.54 -6.74
N GLY A 160 1.32 -10.71 -6.54
CA GLY A 160 0.71 -10.73 -5.20
C GLY A 160 1.31 -11.81 -4.30
N LEU A 161 1.45 -13.04 -4.80
CA LEU A 161 2.04 -14.14 -4.05
C LEU A 161 3.52 -13.87 -3.71
N LEU A 162 4.28 -13.30 -4.63
CA LEU A 162 5.67 -12.89 -4.37
C LEU A 162 5.76 -11.83 -3.27
N CYS A 163 4.92 -10.79 -3.33
CA CYS A 163 4.86 -9.77 -2.29
C CYS A 163 4.48 -10.36 -0.93
N THR A 164 3.51 -11.29 -0.91
CA THR A 164 3.13 -12.03 0.30
C THR A 164 4.27 -12.88 0.85
N CYS A 165 5.05 -13.53 -0.01
CA CYS A 165 6.24 -14.29 0.42
C CYS A 165 7.29 -13.38 1.08
N VAL A 166 7.53 -12.19 0.51
CA VAL A 166 8.46 -11.21 1.10
C VAL A 166 7.96 -10.77 2.49
N LEU A 167 6.66 -10.50 2.64
CA LEU A 167 6.10 -10.19 3.96
C LEU A 167 6.25 -11.36 4.94
N MET A 168 5.98 -12.60 4.49
CA MET A 168 6.13 -13.78 5.32
C MET A 168 7.57 -13.96 5.81
N ILE A 169 8.56 -13.75 4.94
CA ILE A 169 9.98 -13.80 5.32
C ILE A 169 10.29 -12.75 6.39
N ASN A 170 9.75 -11.53 6.26
CA ASN A 170 9.91 -10.49 7.26
C ASN A 170 9.25 -10.88 8.60
N ASN A 171 8.05 -11.44 8.57
CA ASN A 171 7.33 -11.89 9.76
C ASN A 171 8.03 -13.07 10.46
N MET A 172 8.63 -14.00 9.70
CA MET A 172 9.44 -15.09 10.25
C MET A 172 10.72 -14.57 10.91
N ARG A 173 11.40 -13.59 10.30
CA ARG A 173 12.58 -12.95 10.90
C ARG A 173 12.26 -12.27 12.22
N ASP A 174 11.09 -11.64 12.30
CA ASP A 174 10.67 -10.84 13.45
C ASP A 174 9.85 -11.67 14.48
N PHE A 175 9.80 -13.01 14.33
CA PHE A 175 8.97 -13.93 15.13
C PHE A 175 9.10 -13.73 16.65
N ASP A 176 10.34 -13.75 17.17
CA ASP A 176 10.58 -13.64 18.62
C ASP A 176 10.15 -12.28 19.17
N THR A 177 10.44 -11.22 18.43
CA THR A 177 10.09 -9.84 18.82
C THR A 177 8.58 -9.61 18.76
N ASP A 178 7.93 -10.10 17.71
CA ASP A 178 6.48 -9.96 17.53
C ASP A 178 5.72 -10.77 18.58
N THR A 179 6.19 -11.98 18.91
CA THR A 179 5.60 -12.82 19.98
C THR A 179 5.67 -12.10 21.33
N ARG A 180 6.82 -11.51 21.69
CA ARG A 180 6.97 -10.75 22.94
C ARG A 180 6.09 -9.50 22.98
N ALA A 181 5.82 -8.89 21.83
CA ALA A 181 4.95 -7.72 21.69
C ALA A 181 3.45 -8.06 21.57
N GLY A 182 3.08 -9.35 21.57
CA GLY A 182 1.70 -9.79 21.38
C GLY A 182 1.15 -9.54 19.97
N LYS A 183 2.02 -9.45 18.96
CA LYS A 183 1.66 -9.37 17.53
C LYS A 183 1.28 -10.75 17.00
N ASN A 184 0.05 -10.91 16.54
CA ASN A 184 -0.38 -12.13 15.84
C ASN A 184 -0.19 -11.95 14.34
N THR A 185 0.92 -12.47 13.80
CA THR A 185 1.19 -12.61 12.37
C THR A 185 0.87 -14.04 11.94
N LEU A 186 0.83 -14.34 10.63
CA LEU A 186 0.70 -15.73 10.20
C LEU A 186 1.85 -16.60 10.72
N ALA A 187 3.06 -16.06 10.77
CA ALA A 187 4.22 -16.76 11.33
C ALA A 187 4.01 -17.11 12.81
N THR A 188 3.62 -16.16 13.66
CA THR A 188 3.40 -16.45 15.09
C THR A 188 2.17 -17.32 15.36
N THR A 189 1.22 -17.38 14.43
CA THR A 189 0.00 -18.20 14.57
C THR A 189 0.21 -19.66 14.13
N LEU A 190 1.03 -19.89 13.08
CA LEU A 190 1.24 -21.22 12.52
C LEU A 190 2.38 -22.01 13.19
N GLY A 191 3.30 -21.30 13.86
CA GLY A 191 4.50 -21.89 14.48
C GLY A 191 5.71 -21.81 13.58
#